data_AF-A0A800LSJ2-F1
#
_entry.id   AF-A0A800LSJ2-F1
#
_cell.length_a   1.000
_cell.length_b   1.000
_cell.length_c   1.000
_cell.angle_alpha   90.00
_cell.angle_beta   90.00
_cell.angle_gamma   90.00
#
_symmetry.space_group_name_H-M   'P 1'
#
loop_
_entity.id
_entity.type
_entity.pdbx_description
1 polymer ?
#
loop_
_entity_poly.entity_id
_entity_poly.type
_entity_poly.pdbx_seq_one_letter_code
_entity_poly.pdbx_strand_id
1 'polypeptide(L)' 'QQQTVSAETVCQLLADHPSMIKRPFLLLQTQAVVGFKAEQYATIFKL' A
#
# COMPACT_ATOMS: atom_id res chain seq x y z
N GLN A 1 18.36 1.08 17.12
CA GLN A 1 19.16 0.49 16.03
C GLN A 1 18.36 0.68 14.75
N GLN A 2 18.95 1.30 13.73
CA GLN A 2 18.29 1.54 12.45
C GLN A 2 18.31 0.20 11.70
N GLN A 3 17.23 -0.58 11.78
CA GLN A 3 17.12 -1.80 10.98
C GLN A 3 17.32 -1.41 9.52
N THR A 4 18.29 -2.03 8.87
CA THR A 4 18.61 -1.77 7.47
C THR A 4 17.38 -2.13 6.65
N VAL A 5 16.66 -1.10 6.18
CA VAL A 5 15.50 -1.29 5.31
C VAL A 5 16.06 -1.75 3.97
N SER A 6 15.86 -3.03 3.67
CA SER A 6 16.22 -3.66 2.40
C SER A 6 14.98 -4.29 1.78
N ALA A 7 15.07 -4.66 0.49
CA ALA A 7 13.95 -5.30 -0.20
C ALA A 7 13.55 -6.63 0.48
N GLU A 8 14.51 -7.31 1.08
CA GLU A 8 14.30 -8.60 1.76
C GLU A 8 13.68 -8.44 3.14
N THR A 9 14.00 -7.36 3.86
CA THR A 9 13.54 -7.15 5.25
C THR A 9 12.26 -6.32 5.34
N VAL A 10 11.92 -5.54 4.31
CA VAL A 10 10.78 -4.61 4.36
C VAL A 10 9.44 -5.33 4.50
N CYS A 11 9.29 -6.53 3.91
CA CYS A 11 8.06 -7.30 4.01
C CYS A 11 7.79 -7.75 5.45
N GLN A 12 8.82 -8.29 6.14
CA GLN A 12 8.70 -8.70 7.53
C GLN A 12 8.43 -7.51 8.44
N LEU A 13 9.14 -6.39 8.24
CA LEU A 13 8.94 -5.16 9.00
C LEU A 13 7.49 -4.65 8.89
N LEU A 14 6.92 -4.62 7.68
CA LEU A 14 5.55 -4.17 7.46
C LEU A 14 4.51 -5.16 8.01
N ALA A 15 4.81 -6.46 8.05
CA ALA A 15 3.97 -7.47 8.67
C ALA A 15 3.96 -7.33 10.20
N ASP A 16 5.12 -7.07 10.82
CA ASP A 16 5.26 -6.88 12.26
C ASP A 16 4.64 -5.55 12.74
N HIS A 17 4.68 -4.52 11.89
CA HIS A 17 4.14 -3.19 12.17
C HIS A 17 3.14 -2.72 11.09
N PRO A 18 1.92 -3.31 11.05
CA PRO A 18 0.96 -3.09 9.96
C PRO A 18 0.41 -1.66 9.84
N SER A 19 0.57 -0.84 10.89
CA SER A 19 0.24 0.60 10.85
C SER A 19 1.16 1.40 9.93
N MET A 20 2.35 0.88 9.60
CA MET A 20 3.30 1.50 8.67
C MET A 20 2.90 1.30 7.20
N ILE A 21 2.01 0.35 6.92
CA ILE A 21 1.50 0.10 5.57
C ILE A 21 0.62 1.29 5.16
N LYS A 22 0.96 1.97 4.06
CA LYS A 22 0.18 3.09 3.53
C LYS A 22 -1.28 2.67 3.29
N ARG A 23 -2.22 3.51 3.75
CA ARG A 23 -3.67 3.32 3.59
C ARG A 23 -4.31 4.55 2.93
N PRO A 24 -5.45 4.41 2.23
CA PRO A 24 -6.07 3.16 1.81
C PRO A 24 -5.20 2.41 0.79
N PHE A 25 -5.35 1.08 0.73
CA PHE A 25 -4.67 0.21 -0.23
C PHE A 25 -5.72 -0.65 -0.94
N LEU A 26 -5.80 -0.52 -2.26
CA LEU A 26 -6.71 -1.30 -3.10
C LEU A 26 -5.91 -2.21 -4.01
N LEU A 27 -6.26 -3.49 -4.01
CA LEU A 27 -5.73 -4.46 -4.96
C LEU A 27 -6.80 -4.74 -6.02
N LEU A 28 -6.47 -4.38 -7.26
CA LEU A 28 -7.29 -4.66 -8.44
C LEU A 28 -6.63 -5.80 -9.23
N GLN A 29 -7.35 -6.39 -10.18
CA GLN A 29 -6.85 -7.54 -10.95
C GLN A 29 -5.52 -7.26 -11.67
N THR A 30 -5.25 -6.01 -12.07
CA THR A 30 -4.08 -5.62 -12.87
C THR A 30 -3.17 -4.58 -12.21
N GLN A 31 -3.55 -4.04 -11.05
CA GLN A 31 -2.81 -2.95 -10.42
C GLN A 31 -3.06 -2.87 -8.91
N ALA A 32 -2.12 -2.24 -8.20
CA ALA A 32 -2.29 -1.85 -6.81
C ALA A 32 -2.36 -0.33 -6.71
N VAL A 33 -3.32 0.18 -5.94
CA VAL A 33 -3.53 1.62 -5.73
C VAL A 33 -3.28 1.93 -4.26
N VAL A 34 -2.42 2.92 -4.00
CA VAL A 34 -2.05 3.36 -2.66
C VAL A 34 -2.49 4.81 -2.47
N GLY A 35 -3.21 5.08 -1.39
CA GLY A 35 -3.76 6.40 -1.08
C GLY A 35 -5.11 6.66 -1.76
N PHE A 36 -5.61 7.87 -1.56
CA PHE A 36 -6.88 8.32 -2.13
C PHE A 36 -6.65 9.44 -3.14
N LYS A 37 -7.20 9.26 -4.35
CA LYS A 37 -7.33 10.31 -5.36
C LYS A 37 -8.74 10.22 -5.95
N ALA A 38 -9.50 11.29 -5.86
CA ALA A 38 -10.92 11.30 -6.22
C ALA A 38 -11.18 10.81 -7.65
N GLU A 39 -10.43 11.33 -8.63
CA GLU A 39 -10.54 10.96 -10.05
C GLU A 39 -10.29 9.46 -10.30
N GLN A 40 -9.29 8.90 -9.63
CA GLN A 40 -8.97 7.47 -9.71
C GLN A 40 -10.09 6.62 -9.11
N TYR A 41 -10.63 7.03 -7.95
CA TYR A 41 -11.71 6.30 -7.30
C TYR A 41 -13.02 6.37 -8.10
N ALA A 42 -13.33 7.52 -8.72
CA ALA A 42 -14.45 7.63 -9.65
C ALA A 42 -14.33 6.63 -10.81
N THR A 43 -13.12 6.49 -11.38
CA THR A 43 -12.85 5.52 -12.46
C THR A 43 -12.97 4.07 -11.97
N ILE A 44 -12.38 3.75 -10.80
CA ILE A 44 -12.37 2.39 -10.24
C ILE A 44 -13.78 1.91 -9.88
N PHE A 45 -14.56 2.77 -9.23
CA PHE A 45 -15.90 2.43 -8.74
C PHE A 45 -17.02 2.79 -9.71
N LYS A 46 -16.70 3.37 -10.87
CA LYS A 46 -17.66 3.82 -11.90
C LYS A 46 -18.75 4.73 -11.31
N LEU A 47 -18.31 5.72 -10.55
CA LEU A 47 -19.16 6.71 -9.88
C LEU A 47 -19.46 7.90 -10.79
#